data_AF-A0A4R5DWK9-F1
#
_entry.id   AF-A0A4R5DWK9-F1
#
_cell.length_a   1.000
_cell.length_b   1.000
_cell.length_c   1.000
_cell.angle_alpha   90.00
_cell.angle_beta   90.00
_cell.angle_gamma   90.00
#
_symmetry.space_group_name_H-M   'P 1'
#
loop_
_entity.id
_entity.type
_entity.pdbx_description
1 polymer ?
#
loop_
_entity_poly.entity_id
_entity_poly.type
_entity_poly.pdbx_seq_one_letter_code
_entity_poly.pdbx_strand_id
1 'polypeptide(L)'
;MKKPMKRILLFMTGIAMLGMASSCKEEGPHKDDIVKFSATINSAPTVGTGAFEYNKVTRELSYNVSYSNIVPFAVTINHATPGWQRGPVLVNLPGFTASQVTGKTRVLTLAEQTELINGLFYVNIAPKDNPTKEVRGQILPNELD
;
A
#
# COMPACT_ATOMS: atom_id res chain seq x y z
N MET A 1 -56.68 -53.30 23.69
CA MET A 1 -56.20 -52.94 22.34
C MET A 1 -54.68 -53.04 22.31
N LYS A 2 -54.13 -53.96 21.51
CA LYS A 2 -52.69 -54.15 21.29
C LYS A 2 -52.22 -53.20 20.18
N LYS A 3 -51.04 -52.61 20.31
CA LYS A 3 -50.12 -52.29 19.19
C LYS A 3 -48.68 -52.06 19.71
N PRO A 4 -47.63 -52.38 18.92
CA PRO A 4 -46.41 -53.04 19.42
C PRO A 4 -45.15 -52.15 19.49
N MET A 5 -44.15 -52.69 20.21
CA MET A 5 -42.73 -52.34 20.33
C MET A 5 -42.04 -51.76 19.08
N LYS A 6 -41.06 -50.88 19.33
CA LYS A 6 -39.70 -51.00 18.77
C LYS A 6 -38.67 -50.32 19.68
N ARG A 7 -37.85 -51.15 20.33
CA ARG A 7 -36.54 -50.76 20.90
C ARG A 7 -35.55 -50.65 19.74
N ILE A 8 -34.91 -49.51 19.56
CA ILE A 8 -33.69 -49.39 18.76
C ILE A 8 -32.67 -48.66 19.64
N LEU A 9 -31.76 -49.44 20.18
CA LEU A 9 -30.48 -49.01 20.73
C LEU A 9 -29.54 -48.78 19.54
N LEU A 10 -28.90 -47.63 19.44
CA LEU A 10 -27.78 -47.41 18.51
C LEU A 10 -26.72 -46.48 19.12
N PHE A 11 -25.49 -46.90 18.86
CA PHE A 11 -24.22 -46.61 19.52
C PHE A 11 -23.68 -45.18 19.30
N MET A 12 -22.87 -44.76 20.27
CA MET A 12 -21.93 -43.63 20.22
C MET A 12 -21.00 -43.67 19.00
N THR A 13 -20.76 -42.50 18.39
CA THR A 13 -19.44 -42.13 17.85
C THR A 13 -19.29 -40.60 17.89
N GLY A 14 -18.48 -40.14 18.84
CA GLY A 14 -18.01 -38.76 18.89
C GLY A 14 -16.98 -38.51 17.81
N ILE A 15 -17.16 -37.45 17.03
CA ILE A 15 -16.14 -36.93 16.12
C ILE A 15 -15.51 -35.72 16.81
N ALA A 16 -14.34 -35.92 17.40
CA ALA A 16 -13.46 -34.84 17.82
C ALA A 16 -12.83 -34.23 16.56
N MET A 17 -13.34 -33.07 16.12
CA MET A 17 -12.65 -32.28 15.09
C MET A 17 -11.49 -31.53 15.73
N LEU A 18 -10.30 -32.12 15.65
CA LEU A 18 -9.03 -31.42 15.85
C LEU A 18 -8.71 -30.69 14.53
N GLY A 19 -9.22 -29.47 14.39
CA GLY A 19 -8.92 -28.61 13.24
C GLY A 19 -7.49 -28.07 13.36
N MET A 20 -6.61 -28.56 12.51
CA MET A 20 -5.26 -28.02 12.34
C MET A 20 -5.34 -26.59 11.83
N ALA A 21 -4.82 -25.63 12.60
CA ALA A 21 -4.53 -24.29 12.10
C ALA A 21 -3.35 -24.41 11.12
N SER A 22 -3.67 -24.61 9.84
CA SER A 22 -2.70 -24.44 8.77
C SER A 22 -2.36 -22.95 8.70
N SER A 23 -1.26 -22.57 9.36
CA SER A 23 -0.60 -21.29 9.13
C SER A 23 0.00 -21.33 7.73
N CYS A 24 -0.86 -21.17 6.72
CA CYS A 24 -0.45 -20.94 5.36
C CYS A 24 0.21 -19.57 5.34
N LYS A 25 1.54 -19.56 5.24
CA LYS A 25 2.31 -18.37 4.95
C LYS A 25 1.96 -17.99 3.52
N GLU A 26 1.03 -17.05 3.34
CA GLU A 26 0.72 -16.51 2.03
C GLU A 26 1.95 -15.74 1.52
N GLU A 27 2.75 -16.40 0.70
CA GLU A 27 3.80 -15.75 -0.07
C GLU A 27 3.10 -15.05 -1.24
N GLY A 28 2.95 -13.72 -1.13
CA GLY A 28 2.47 -12.89 -2.23
C GLY A 28 3.35 -13.00 -3.48
N PRO A 29 2.91 -12.48 -4.63
CA PRO A 29 3.55 -12.75 -5.93
C PRO A 29 5.01 -12.26 -6.04
N HIS A 30 5.44 -11.35 -5.15
CA HIS A 30 6.82 -10.88 -5.07
C HIS A 30 7.65 -11.78 -4.15
N LYS A 31 8.47 -12.64 -4.75
CA LYS A 31 9.40 -13.53 -4.01
C LYS A 31 10.54 -12.76 -3.34
N ASP A 32 10.92 -11.61 -3.89
CA ASP A 32 11.96 -10.75 -3.34
C ASP A 32 11.46 -9.98 -2.12
N ASP A 33 12.36 -9.71 -1.16
CA ASP A 33 12.08 -8.86 0.01
C ASP A 33 11.76 -7.41 -0.37
N ILE A 34 12.08 -7.00 -1.59
CA ILE A 34 11.82 -5.67 -2.14
C ILE A 34 10.69 -5.74 -3.16
N VAL A 35 9.66 -4.91 -2.97
CA VAL A 35 8.59 -4.68 -3.95
C VAL A 35 8.80 -3.30 -4.56
N LYS A 36 8.83 -3.22 -5.89
CA LYS A 36 9.07 -1.97 -6.63
C LYS A 36 7.75 -1.33 -7.05
N PHE A 37 7.69 -0.01 -6.92
CA PHE A 37 6.56 0.80 -7.34
C PHE A 37 7.06 1.98 -8.17
N SER A 38 6.16 2.54 -8.98
CA SER A 38 6.42 3.75 -9.72
C SER A 38 5.25 4.73 -9.63
N ALA A 39 5.55 6.00 -9.87
CA ALA A 39 4.56 7.04 -10.04
C ALA A 39 4.90 7.90 -11.26
N THR A 40 3.90 8.28 -12.03
CA THR A 40 4.03 9.30 -13.07
C THR A 40 3.25 10.53 -12.65
N ILE A 41 3.92 11.68 -12.63
CA ILE A 41 3.31 12.99 -12.37
C ILE A 41 3.11 13.64 -13.74
N ASN A 42 1.86 13.80 -14.15
CA ASN A 42 1.52 14.45 -15.42
C ASN A 42 0.44 15.52 -15.20
N SER A 43 0.84 16.61 -14.54
CA SER A 43 -0.03 17.71 -14.15
C SER A 43 0.52 19.00 -14.76
N ALA A 44 0.21 19.22 -16.04
CA ALA A 44 0.79 20.30 -16.85
C ALA A 44 0.79 21.67 -16.13
N PRO A 45 1.90 22.43 -16.21
CA PRO A 45 3.13 22.14 -16.97
C PRO A 45 4.12 21.20 -16.25
N THR A 46 3.79 20.76 -15.04
CA THR A 46 4.66 19.90 -14.22
C THR A 46 4.63 18.46 -14.71
N VAL A 47 5.81 17.93 -14.94
CA VAL A 47 6.03 16.50 -15.22
C VAL A 47 7.02 15.95 -14.20
N GLY A 48 6.91 14.65 -13.93
CA GLY A 48 7.81 13.99 -13.02
C GLY A 48 7.60 12.48 -12.97
N THR A 49 8.55 11.79 -12.36
CA THR A 49 8.51 10.36 -12.12
C THR A 49 8.95 10.07 -10.69
N GLY A 50 8.43 8.99 -10.12
CA GLY A 50 8.87 8.46 -8.85
C GLY A 50 9.20 6.98 -8.99
N ALA A 51 10.33 6.57 -8.43
CA ALA A 51 10.68 5.17 -8.21
C ALA A 51 10.68 4.91 -6.70
N PHE A 52 10.05 3.82 -6.30
CA PHE A 52 9.93 3.45 -4.90
C PHE A 52 10.23 1.97 -4.68
N GLU A 53 10.82 1.66 -3.53
CA GLU A 53 11.20 0.30 -3.15
C GLU A 53 10.74 0.04 -1.72
N TYR A 54 9.73 -0.82 -1.57
CA TYR A 54 9.21 -1.23 -0.28
C TYR A 54 9.95 -2.48 0.19
N ASN A 55 10.60 -2.40 1.36
CA ASN A 55 11.24 -3.56 1.98
C ASN A 55 10.26 -4.27 2.93
N LYS A 56 9.89 -5.52 2.64
CA LYS A 56 8.93 -6.31 3.44
C LYS A 56 9.45 -6.63 4.85
N VAL A 57 10.77 -6.63 5.06
CA VAL A 57 11.41 -6.92 6.35
C VAL A 57 11.42 -5.67 7.25
N THR A 58 11.92 -4.54 6.74
CA THR A 58 12.00 -3.28 7.51
C THR A 58 10.70 -2.49 7.51
N ARG A 59 9.82 -2.75 6.53
CA ARG A 59 8.59 -2.01 6.20
C ARG A 59 8.81 -0.54 5.88
N GLU A 60 10.00 -0.18 5.43
CA GLU A 60 10.31 1.17 4.96
C GLU A 60 10.12 1.25 3.44
N LEU A 61 9.60 2.37 2.97
CA LEU A 61 9.52 2.70 1.55
C LEU A 61 10.65 3.66 1.20
N SER A 62 11.62 3.19 0.43
CA SER A 62 12.64 4.07 -0.18
C SER A 62 12.03 4.78 -1.38
N TYR A 63 12.39 6.04 -1.59
CA TYR A 63 11.84 6.84 -2.68
C TYR A 63 12.93 7.66 -3.39
N ASN A 64 12.74 7.83 -4.69
CA ASN A 64 13.46 8.78 -5.52
C ASN A 64 12.46 9.38 -6.50
N VAL A 65 12.15 10.66 -6.32
CA VAL A 65 11.15 11.38 -7.11
C VAL A 65 11.81 12.55 -7.79
N SER A 66 11.71 12.61 -9.11
CA SER A 66 12.22 13.68 -9.96
C SER A 66 11.05 14.43 -10.60
N TYR A 67 11.15 15.75 -10.69
CA TYR A 67 10.12 16.60 -11.24
C TYR A 67 10.70 17.86 -11.86
N SER A 68 9.95 18.50 -12.74
CA SER A 68 10.35 19.73 -13.42
C SER A 68 9.17 20.70 -13.56
N ASN A 69 9.48 21.96 -13.93
CA ASN A 69 8.47 23.00 -14.14
C ASN A 69 7.59 23.28 -12.90
N ILE A 70 8.18 23.25 -11.71
CA ILE A 70 7.53 23.57 -10.44
C ILE A 70 8.55 24.13 -9.44
N VAL A 71 8.12 25.07 -8.60
CA VAL A 71 8.88 25.50 -7.41
C VAL A 71 8.21 24.87 -6.19
N PRO A 72 8.78 23.80 -5.60
CA PRO A 72 8.13 23.07 -4.52
C PRO A 72 8.15 23.88 -3.21
N PHE A 73 7.01 23.91 -2.53
CA PHE A 73 6.88 24.34 -1.13
C PHE A 73 6.88 23.15 -0.17
N ALA A 74 6.31 22.03 -0.60
CA ALA A 74 6.37 20.77 0.12
C ALA A 74 6.29 19.59 -0.87
N VAL A 75 6.90 18.48 -0.48
CA VAL A 75 6.71 17.19 -1.15
C VAL A 75 6.28 16.16 -0.11
N THR A 76 5.21 15.44 -0.40
CA THR A 76 4.58 14.50 0.55
C THR A 76 4.16 13.21 -0.15
N ILE A 77 4.06 12.14 0.63
CA ILE A 77 3.23 10.99 0.28
C ILE A 77 1.92 11.16 1.03
N ASN A 78 0.81 11.07 0.31
CA ASN A 78 -0.54 11.18 0.85
C ASN A 78 -1.27 9.85 0.66
N HIS A 79 -2.28 9.62 1.50
CA HIS A 79 -3.19 8.50 1.39
C HIS A 79 -4.55 9.00 0.90
N ALA A 80 -5.18 8.28 -0.04
CA ALA A 80 -6.52 8.56 -0.53
C ALA A 80 -7.38 7.30 -0.58
N THR A 81 -8.60 7.39 -0.06
CA THR A 81 -9.61 6.33 -0.17
C THR A 81 -10.91 6.92 -0.70
N PRO A 82 -11.34 6.60 -1.94
CA PRO A 82 -10.63 5.84 -2.96
C PRO A 82 -9.40 6.59 -3.53
N GLY A 83 -8.47 5.86 -4.16
CA GLY A 83 -7.15 6.36 -4.56
C GLY A 83 -7.15 7.61 -5.45
N TRP A 84 -8.22 7.89 -6.19
CA TRP A 84 -8.35 9.08 -7.05
C TRP A 84 -8.81 10.35 -6.32
N GLN A 85 -9.20 10.27 -5.05
CA GLN A 85 -9.58 11.44 -4.26
C GLN A 85 -8.36 12.12 -3.64
N ARG A 86 -8.58 13.33 -3.12
CA ARG A 86 -7.64 14.00 -2.22
C ARG A 86 -7.69 13.34 -0.85
N GLY A 87 -6.55 13.20 -0.19
CA GLY A 87 -6.52 12.75 1.19
C GLY A 87 -5.34 13.26 2.00
N PRO A 88 -5.28 12.87 3.29
CA PRO A 88 -4.34 13.45 4.25
C PRO A 88 -2.89 13.11 3.91
N VAL A 89 -1.98 13.95 4.41
CA VAL A 89 -0.53 13.67 4.38
C VAL A 89 -0.25 12.47 5.26
N LEU A 90 0.43 11.48 4.68
CA LEU A 90 0.90 10.29 5.38
C LEU A 90 2.35 10.45 5.82
N VAL A 91 3.21 10.89 4.90
CA VAL A 91 4.65 11.07 5.12
C VAL A 91 5.11 12.38 4.49
N ASN A 92 5.81 13.22 5.26
CA ASN A 92 6.55 14.36 4.72
C ASN A 92 7.86 13.88 4.11
N LEU A 93 8.23 14.37 2.92
CA LEU A 93 9.50 14.05 2.28
C LEU A 93 10.46 15.25 2.42
N PRO A 94 11.23 15.38 3.51
CA PRO A 94 12.14 16.50 3.70
C PRO A 94 13.34 16.43 2.74
N GLY A 95 14.13 17.50 2.70
CA GLY A 95 15.38 17.52 1.92
C GLY A 95 15.18 17.57 0.41
N PHE A 96 13.97 17.92 -0.06
CA PHE A 96 13.69 18.12 -1.47
C PHE A 96 14.43 19.34 -2.02
N THR A 97 14.82 19.24 -3.29
CA THR A 97 15.43 20.32 -4.08
C THR A 97 14.43 20.90 -5.06
N ALA A 98 14.88 21.78 -5.95
CA ALA A 98 14.04 22.32 -7.02
C ALA A 98 13.53 21.25 -8.02
N SER A 99 14.17 20.07 -8.10
CA SER A 99 13.86 19.06 -9.12
C SER A 99 13.85 17.61 -8.64
N GLN A 100 14.19 17.35 -7.38
CA GLN A 100 14.30 15.98 -6.88
C GLN A 100 14.12 15.89 -5.37
N VAL A 101 13.57 14.77 -4.89
CA VAL A 101 13.61 14.35 -3.49
C VAL A 101 13.93 12.86 -3.37
N THR A 102 14.81 12.50 -2.44
CA THR A 102 15.18 11.10 -2.18
C THR A 102 15.20 10.84 -0.67
N GLY A 103 15.05 9.57 -0.29
CA GLY A 103 15.08 9.18 1.12
C GLY A 103 14.29 7.91 1.40
N LYS A 104 13.91 7.74 2.66
CA LYS A 104 13.10 6.63 3.15
C LYS A 104 12.02 7.14 4.07
N THR A 105 10.85 6.51 4.03
CA THR A 105 9.80 6.77 5.01
C THR A 105 10.21 6.25 6.38
N ARG A 106 9.46 6.64 7.42
CA ARG A 106 9.40 5.82 8.64
C ARG A 106 8.91 4.40 8.31
N VAL A 107 9.10 3.48 9.25
CA VAL A 107 8.47 2.16 9.23
C VAL A 107 6.96 2.31 9.03
N LEU A 108 6.43 1.72 7.97
CA LEU A 108 5.00 1.68 7.69
C LEU A 108 4.32 0.65 8.59
N THR A 109 3.07 0.94 8.97
CA THR A 109 2.20 -0.02 9.63
C THR A 109 1.77 -1.11 8.65
N LEU A 110 1.24 -2.22 9.17
CA LEU A 110 0.70 -3.28 8.30
C LEU A 110 -0.52 -2.79 7.50
N ALA A 111 -1.35 -1.90 8.06
CA ALA A 111 -2.45 -1.30 7.34
C ALA A 111 -1.95 -0.44 6.16
N GLU A 112 -0.95 0.41 6.41
CA GLU A 112 -0.32 1.25 5.38
C GLU A 112 0.38 0.44 4.30
N GLN A 113 0.95 -0.72 4.65
CA GLN A 113 1.47 -1.66 3.66
C GLN A 113 0.36 -2.15 2.72
N THR A 114 -0.78 -2.57 3.27
CA THR A 114 -1.93 -3.01 2.47
C THR A 114 -2.46 -1.85 1.60
N GLU A 115 -2.54 -0.64 2.14
CA GLU A 115 -2.96 0.56 1.40
C GLU A 115 -1.99 0.90 0.25
N LEU A 116 -0.68 0.78 0.48
CA LEU A 116 0.35 0.94 -0.55
C LEU A 116 0.18 -0.08 -1.68
N ILE A 117 0.03 -1.36 -1.35
CA ILE A 117 -0.14 -2.46 -2.31
C ILE A 117 -1.43 -2.26 -3.13
N ASN A 118 -2.48 -1.74 -2.50
CA ASN A 118 -3.75 -1.42 -3.17
C ASN A 118 -3.72 -0.10 -3.96
N GLY A 119 -2.55 0.55 -4.07
CA GLY A 119 -2.38 1.78 -4.85
C GLY A 119 -3.16 2.96 -4.27
N LEU A 120 -3.32 3.04 -2.95
CA LEU A 120 -4.01 4.16 -2.29
C LEU A 120 -3.08 5.33 -1.94
N PHE A 121 -1.78 5.18 -2.18
CA PHE A 121 -0.80 6.24 -1.94
C PHE A 121 -0.45 7.01 -3.20
N TYR A 122 -0.20 8.30 -3.03
CA TYR A 122 0.29 9.15 -4.11
C TYR A 122 1.37 10.09 -3.61
N VAL A 123 2.36 10.36 -4.46
CA VAL A 123 3.28 11.47 -4.23
C VAL A 123 2.59 12.76 -4.65
N ASN A 124 2.71 13.80 -3.84
CA ASN A 124 2.19 15.13 -4.10
C ASN A 124 3.30 16.18 -3.94
N ILE A 125 3.35 17.13 -4.87
CA ILE A 125 4.24 18.29 -4.83
C ILE A 125 3.35 19.53 -4.70
N ALA A 126 3.37 20.17 -3.53
CA ALA A 126 2.64 21.42 -3.33
C ALA A 126 3.48 22.59 -3.88
N PRO A 127 2.99 23.35 -4.87
CA PRO A 127 3.68 24.54 -5.39
C PRO A 127 3.78 25.67 -4.36
N LYS A 128 4.83 26.51 -4.45
CA LYS A 128 5.01 27.68 -3.57
C LYS A 128 3.99 28.80 -3.81
N ASP A 129 3.57 28.99 -5.05
CA ASP A 129 2.59 29.99 -5.46
C ASP A 129 1.13 29.57 -5.16
N ASN A 130 0.86 28.26 -5.14
CA ASN A 130 -0.43 27.73 -4.71
C ASN A 130 -0.28 26.43 -3.90
N PRO A 131 -0.03 26.53 -2.58
CA PRO A 131 0.17 25.36 -1.71
C PRO A 131 -1.04 24.42 -1.61
N THR A 132 -2.22 24.85 -2.07
CA THR A 132 -3.44 24.03 -2.04
C THR A 132 -3.60 23.15 -3.29
N LYS A 133 -2.86 23.43 -4.37
CA LYS A 133 -2.90 22.66 -5.62
C LYS A 133 -2.24 21.29 -5.43
N GLU A 134 -2.89 20.25 -5.94
CA GLU A 134 -2.32 18.91 -5.99
C GLU A 134 -1.64 18.66 -7.34
N VAL A 135 -0.31 18.54 -7.32
CA VAL A 135 0.50 18.08 -8.45
C VAL A 135 1.00 16.70 -8.06
N ARG A 136 0.34 15.66 -8.58
CA ARG A 136 0.45 14.31 -8.02
C ARG A 136 0.70 13.21 -9.05
N GLY A 137 1.24 12.11 -8.56
CA GLY A 137 1.36 10.83 -9.26
C GLY A 137 1.00 9.68 -8.33
N GLN A 138 0.14 8.77 -8.79
CA GLN A 138 -0.23 7.59 -8.01
C GLN A 138 0.97 6.64 -7.88
N ILE A 139 1.20 6.11 -6.69
CA ILE A 139 2.24 5.09 -6.45
C ILE A 139 1.60 3.73 -6.70
N LEU A 140 2.01 3.06 -7.77
CA LEU A 140 1.46 1.80 -8.23
C LEU A 140 2.55 0.73 -8.29
N PRO A 141 2.25 -0.54 -7.97
CA PRO A 141 3.21 -1.62 -8.12
C PRO A 141 3.66 -1.69 -9.57
N ASN A 142 4.94 -1.92 -9.80
CA ASN A 142 5.40 -2.26 -11.14
C ASN A 142 4.81 -3.63 -11.51
N GLU A 143 4.32 -3.77 -12.74
CA GLU A 143 3.89 -5.08 -13.26
C GLU A 143 5.03 -6.09 -13.04
N LEU A 144 4.68 -7.25 -12.49
CA LEU A 144 5.60 -8.28 -12.01
C LEU A 144 6.68 -8.59 -13.07
N ASP A 145 7.95 -8.44 -12.69
CA ASP A 145 9.07 -9.12 -13.38
C ASP A 145 8.96 -10.65 -13.16
#